data_AF-A0A8J8Q1S0-F1
#
_entry.id   AF-A0A8J8Q1S0-F1
#
_cell.length_a   1.000
_cell.length_b   1.000
_cell.length_c   1.000
_cell.angle_alpha   90.00
_cell.angle_beta   90.00
_cell.angle_gamma   90.00
#
_symmetry.space_group_name_H-M   'P 1'
#
loop_
_entity.id
_entity.type
_entity.pdbx_description
1 polymer ?
#
loop_
_entity_poly.entity_id
_entity_poly.type
_entity_poly.pdbx_seq_one_letter_code
_entity_poly.pdbx_strand_id
1 'polypeptide(L)'
;MTIERSPTIDRRRVIQALGAGGVLALAGCVGDEEAAEEDDEETMDDEDEPAEEEEEEEEDEELASLEETPQGEPLSEEDIQALVAAFDDQPMSEEQHEIEGEERSYTPRHVWKWVSDETLIGLHFDDPNPEEATALDYITVGQKGLFTEESQPDEEFSHFHQHTAEGWEAGHGGETGDEGYWLTHMAVREIEYPFHDEPIDPQVDYGFMPTPPEEGSEGHDVAWEAPDDGEGDLSDDDRDQLIELFDGEWTNEDQQEANGYTPSHVWKWITEETLMFLHWDEPNPEEAENLLYFGIGERGQFTSDDIPAGQEDDFTHFHKHEADGWEAGHGGQDPEQHGMWLVHHAVRELEMPFHDEPTNVGIDREFMPTPVEE
;
A
#
# COMPACT_ATOMS: atom_id res chain seq x y z
N MET A 1 44.89 -17.79 13.50
CA MET A 1 45.00 -17.40 12.09
C MET A 1 43.87 -16.44 11.85
N THR A 2 44.18 -15.14 11.86
CA THR A 2 43.27 -14.06 11.56
C THR A 2 43.26 -13.86 10.05
N ILE A 3 42.07 -13.87 9.44
CA ILE A 3 41.87 -13.53 8.04
C ILE A 3 41.28 -12.13 8.03
N GLU A 4 42.09 -11.15 7.61
CA GLU A 4 41.64 -9.78 7.33
C GLU A 4 40.80 -9.80 6.04
N ARG A 5 39.57 -9.31 6.10
CA ARG A 5 38.75 -9.03 4.92
C ARG A 5 39.17 -7.66 4.35
N SER A 6 39.45 -7.65 3.05
CA SER A 6 39.76 -6.45 2.28
C SER A 6 38.56 -5.49 2.22
N PRO A 7 38.76 -4.17 2.28
CA PRO A 7 37.69 -3.22 2.03
C PRO A 7 37.36 -3.16 0.54
N THR A 8 36.09 -3.38 0.21
CA THR A 8 35.50 -3.10 -1.10
C THR A 8 35.42 -1.59 -1.32
N ILE A 9 35.61 -1.21 -2.58
CA ILE A 9 35.75 0.18 -3.03
C ILE A 9 34.37 0.81 -3.12
N ASP A 10 34.10 1.77 -2.24
CA ASP A 10 32.99 2.71 -2.31
C ASP A 10 33.13 3.59 -3.57
N ARG A 11 32.12 3.55 -4.44
CA ARG A 11 32.06 4.27 -5.73
C ARG A 11 31.05 5.43 -5.75
N ARG A 12 30.40 5.78 -4.63
CA ARG A 12 29.42 6.88 -4.60
C ARG A 12 29.90 8.04 -3.72
N ARG A 13 31.05 8.61 -4.07
CA ARG A 13 31.41 9.97 -3.65
C ARG A 13 32.13 10.69 -4.76
N VAL A 14 31.49 11.72 -5.33
CA VAL A 14 32.12 12.96 -5.79
C VAL A 14 31.04 13.97 -6.24
N ILE A 15 30.85 14.99 -5.40
CA ILE A 15 30.61 16.43 -5.71
C ILE A 15 29.20 16.77 -6.29
N GLN A 16 28.36 17.65 -5.72
CA GLN A 16 28.66 19.03 -5.29
C GLN A 16 27.57 19.63 -4.37
N ALA A 17 28.02 20.32 -3.32
CA ALA A 17 27.23 21.27 -2.54
C ALA A 17 27.01 22.59 -3.31
N LEU A 18 25.82 23.18 -3.20
CA LEU A 18 25.37 24.58 -3.34
C LEU A 18 23.83 24.46 -3.46
N GLY A 19 22.95 24.96 -2.60
CA GLY A 19 22.91 26.15 -1.78
C GLY A 19 21.42 26.46 -1.56
N ALA A 20 21.06 26.87 -0.34
CA ALA A 20 19.69 27.17 0.08
C ALA A 20 18.94 28.15 -0.84
N GLY A 21 17.64 27.92 -1.01
CA GLY A 21 16.72 28.89 -1.59
C GLY A 21 15.36 28.28 -1.87
N GLY A 22 14.45 28.35 -0.89
CA GLY A 22 13.03 28.04 -1.09
C GLY A 22 12.45 28.96 -2.17
N VAL A 23 11.77 28.35 -3.13
CA VAL A 23 10.99 29.04 -4.15
C VAL A 23 9.63 28.36 -4.21
N LEU A 24 8.61 29.06 -3.70
CA LEU A 24 7.21 28.83 -3.99
C LEU A 24 6.98 29.02 -5.49
N ALA A 25 6.59 27.96 -6.19
CA ALA A 25 6.08 28.05 -7.56
C ALA A 25 4.56 27.88 -7.55
N LEU A 26 3.86 29.01 -7.50
CA LEU A 26 2.44 29.10 -7.87
C LEU A 26 2.38 29.18 -9.41
N ALA A 27 1.95 28.11 -10.07
CA ALA A 27 1.67 28.15 -11.51
C ALA A 27 0.22 28.59 -11.75
N GLY A 28 0.06 29.84 -12.18
CA GLY A 28 -1.19 30.39 -12.68
C GLY A 28 -1.36 30.10 -14.17
N CYS A 29 -2.59 29.76 -14.56
CA CYS A 29 -3.01 29.64 -15.95
C CYS A 29 -3.01 31.02 -16.63
N VAL A 30 -2.30 31.13 -17.77
CA VAL A 30 -2.38 32.26 -18.70
C VAL A 30 -3.06 31.75 -19.97
N GLY A 31 -4.30 32.17 -20.19
CA GLY A 31 -4.98 32.05 -21.48
C GLY A 31 -4.74 33.32 -22.30
N ASP A 32 -4.25 33.14 -23.53
CA ASP A 32 -4.10 34.20 -24.53
C ASP A 32 -5.16 33.98 -25.62
N GLU A 33 -6.05 34.94 -25.79
CA GLU A 33 -7.11 34.99 -26.81
C GLU A 33 -6.64 35.85 -28.00
N GLU A 34 -6.53 35.27 -29.19
CA GLU A 34 -6.53 35.95 -30.50
C GLU A 34 -7.11 34.92 -31.52
N ALA A 35 -7.81 35.21 -32.60
CA ALA A 35 -8.65 36.30 -33.09
C ALA A 35 -9.18 35.84 -34.47
N ALA A 36 -10.49 36.04 -34.71
CA ALA A 36 -11.17 36.44 -35.95
C ALA A 36 -10.98 35.74 -37.34
N GLU A 37 -12.14 35.27 -37.84
CA GLU A 37 -12.82 35.54 -39.15
C GLU A 37 -12.34 34.95 -40.50
N GLU A 38 -13.26 34.14 -41.06
CA GLU A 38 -13.83 34.03 -42.43
C GLU A 38 -13.03 34.46 -43.68
N ASP A 39 -12.95 33.58 -44.70
CA ASP A 39 -13.46 33.88 -46.05
C ASP A 39 -13.68 32.60 -46.90
N ASP A 40 -14.73 32.66 -47.74
CA ASP A 40 -15.24 31.69 -48.71
C ASP A 40 -14.31 31.53 -49.94
N GLU A 41 -14.42 30.41 -50.69
CA GLU A 41 -14.81 30.39 -52.12
C GLU A 41 -14.66 28.97 -52.72
N GLU A 42 -15.72 28.58 -53.45
CA GLU A 42 -15.89 27.30 -54.12
C GLU A 42 -15.00 27.10 -55.36
N THR A 43 -14.73 25.83 -55.71
CA THR A 43 -14.60 25.39 -57.10
C THR A 43 -14.94 23.90 -57.27
N MET A 44 -15.96 23.63 -58.07
CA MET A 44 -16.31 22.31 -58.63
C MET A 44 -15.42 21.97 -59.84
N ASP A 45 -15.02 20.71 -60.00
CA ASP A 45 -15.50 19.78 -61.05
C ASP A 45 -14.52 18.60 -61.26
N ASP A 46 -15.11 17.41 -61.23
CA ASP A 46 -14.87 16.19 -62.03
C ASP A 46 -13.43 15.63 -62.22
N GLU A 47 -13.21 14.36 -61.86
CA GLU A 47 -13.34 13.21 -62.77
C GLU A 47 -12.94 11.88 -62.06
N ASP A 48 -13.75 10.86 -62.30
CA ASP A 48 -13.64 9.46 -61.88
C ASP A 48 -12.33 8.76 -62.29
N GLU A 49 -11.68 8.05 -61.35
CA GLU A 49 -11.05 6.74 -61.59
C GLU A 49 -11.18 5.86 -60.32
N PRO A 50 -11.70 4.62 -60.40
CA PRO A 50 -11.70 3.70 -59.26
C PRO A 50 -10.37 2.94 -59.25
N ALA A 51 -9.54 3.21 -58.25
CA ALA A 51 -8.39 2.39 -57.91
C ALA A 51 -8.81 1.31 -56.92
N GLU A 52 -8.69 0.07 -57.39
CA GLU A 52 -8.30 -1.17 -56.70
C GLU A 52 -8.76 -1.35 -55.23
N GLU A 53 -9.67 -2.32 -55.06
CA GLU A 53 -10.01 -2.99 -53.80
C GLU A 53 -8.74 -3.62 -53.17
N GLU A 54 -8.09 -2.89 -52.26
CA GLU A 54 -7.21 -3.44 -51.21
C GLU A 54 -7.53 -2.70 -49.89
N GLU A 55 -8.73 -2.91 -49.37
CA GLU A 55 -9.14 -2.49 -48.02
C GLU A 55 -9.73 -3.72 -47.31
N GLU A 56 -8.91 -4.62 -46.77
CA GLU A 56 -9.27 -5.53 -45.65
C GLU A 56 -7.99 -6.12 -44.97
N GLU A 57 -6.87 -5.39 -44.90
CA GLU A 57 -5.69 -5.83 -44.10
C GLU A 57 -5.01 -4.71 -43.28
N GLU A 58 -5.59 -3.50 -43.18
CA GLU A 58 -5.05 -2.42 -42.32
C GLU A 58 -5.91 -2.09 -41.08
N GLU A 59 -7.10 -2.69 -40.90
CA GLU A 59 -7.88 -2.53 -39.65
C GLU A 59 -7.45 -3.50 -38.53
N ASP A 60 -6.61 -4.50 -38.84
CA ASP A 60 -6.06 -5.43 -37.83
C ASP A 60 -4.67 -4.98 -37.30
N GLU A 61 -4.08 -3.91 -37.84
CA GLU A 61 -2.79 -3.35 -37.36
C GLU A 61 -2.95 -2.13 -36.44
N GLU A 62 -4.16 -1.53 -36.32
CA GLU A 62 -4.47 -0.47 -35.33
C GLU A 62 -5.03 -0.99 -33.99
N LEU A 63 -5.06 -2.31 -33.77
CA LEU A 63 -5.32 -2.92 -32.45
C LEU A 63 -4.03 -3.41 -31.76
N ALA A 64 -2.87 -3.06 -32.32
CA ALA A 64 -1.56 -3.48 -31.84
C ALA A 64 -0.71 -2.27 -31.40
N SER A 65 -1.21 -1.46 -30.46
CA SER A 65 -0.35 -0.63 -29.61
C SER A 65 -0.96 -0.32 -28.24
N LEU A 66 -1.73 -1.25 -27.67
CA LEU A 66 -1.83 -1.34 -26.22
C LEU A 66 -0.50 -1.96 -25.77
N GLU A 67 0.50 -1.14 -25.47
CA GLU A 67 1.71 -1.65 -24.83
C GLU A 67 1.27 -2.43 -23.59
N GLU A 68 1.66 -3.72 -23.51
CA GLU A 68 1.36 -4.55 -22.35
C GLU A 68 1.89 -3.81 -21.13
N THR A 69 0.97 -3.31 -20.31
CA THR A 69 1.34 -2.55 -19.13
C THR A 69 2.20 -3.44 -18.23
N PRO A 70 3.31 -2.92 -17.68
CA PRO A 70 4.27 -3.72 -16.93
C PRO A 70 3.57 -4.50 -15.81
N GLN A 71 3.84 -5.80 -15.73
CA GLN A 71 3.37 -6.70 -14.67
C GLN A 71 4.42 -6.78 -13.56
N GLY A 72 3.95 -6.90 -12.32
CA GLY A 72 4.80 -7.18 -11.17
C GLY A 72 5.44 -8.57 -11.23
N GLU A 73 6.57 -8.74 -10.56
CA GLU A 73 7.09 -10.09 -10.26
C GLU A 73 6.44 -10.57 -8.94
N PRO A 74 5.65 -11.67 -8.96
CA PRO A 74 5.06 -12.19 -7.73
C PRO A 74 6.12 -12.59 -6.71
N LEU A 75 5.76 -12.58 -5.41
CA LEU A 75 6.68 -12.98 -4.35
C LEU A 75 7.30 -14.37 -4.61
N SER A 76 8.62 -14.43 -4.54
CA SER A 76 9.33 -15.70 -4.52
C SER A 76 9.35 -16.32 -3.12
N GLU A 77 9.74 -17.59 -3.02
CA GLU A 77 9.98 -18.26 -1.73
C GLU A 77 11.05 -17.51 -0.90
N GLU A 78 12.05 -16.91 -1.56
CA GLU A 78 13.09 -16.12 -0.88
C GLU A 78 12.50 -14.81 -0.32
N ASP A 79 11.62 -14.13 -1.08
CA ASP A 79 10.94 -12.92 -0.61
C ASP A 79 10.05 -13.20 0.60
N ILE A 80 9.25 -14.28 0.55
CA ILE A 80 8.39 -14.70 1.67
C ILE A 80 9.23 -14.97 2.91
N GLN A 81 10.31 -15.75 2.80
CA GLN A 81 11.19 -16.03 3.93
C GLN A 81 11.84 -14.76 4.50
N ALA A 82 12.19 -13.81 3.63
CA ALA A 82 12.79 -12.56 4.05
C ALA A 82 11.79 -11.63 4.75
N LEU A 83 10.53 -11.58 4.29
CA LEU A 83 9.42 -10.89 4.96
C LEU A 83 9.12 -11.51 6.32
N VAL A 84 9.01 -12.85 6.41
CA VAL A 84 8.81 -13.57 7.67
C VAL A 84 9.92 -13.28 8.67
N ALA A 85 11.17 -13.20 8.20
CA ALA A 85 12.31 -12.89 9.06
C ALA A 85 12.36 -11.42 9.49
N ALA A 86 11.86 -10.50 8.68
CA ALA A 86 11.82 -9.08 9.01
C ALA A 86 10.67 -8.74 9.97
N PHE A 87 9.54 -9.45 9.90
CA PHE A 87 8.37 -9.23 10.75
C PHE A 87 8.40 -10.15 11.98
N ASP A 88 9.43 -10.02 12.80
CA ASP A 88 9.73 -10.95 13.90
C ASP A 88 9.17 -10.55 15.27
N ASP A 89 8.40 -9.47 15.37
CA ASP A 89 7.86 -9.00 16.64
C ASP A 89 6.74 -9.91 17.17
N GLN A 90 6.59 -9.91 18.50
CA GLN A 90 5.69 -10.80 19.23
C GLN A 90 4.69 -9.98 20.07
N PRO A 91 3.67 -9.38 19.44
CA PRO A 91 2.70 -8.54 20.15
C PRO A 91 1.71 -9.35 21.00
N MET A 92 1.67 -10.68 20.88
CA MET A 92 0.74 -11.54 21.62
C MET A 92 1.46 -12.30 22.74
N SER A 93 0.71 -12.78 23.75
CA SER A 93 1.28 -13.63 24.80
C SER A 93 1.82 -14.96 24.27
N GLU A 94 2.84 -15.53 24.92
CA GLU A 94 3.49 -16.79 24.51
C GLU A 94 2.49 -17.94 24.27
N GLU A 95 1.42 -18.03 25.07
CA GLU A 95 0.37 -19.04 24.92
C GLU A 95 -0.37 -18.97 23.58
N GLN A 96 -0.36 -17.81 22.92
CA GLN A 96 -0.98 -17.60 21.62
C GLN A 96 -0.05 -17.92 20.44
N HIS A 97 1.25 -18.08 20.69
CA HIS A 97 2.24 -18.43 19.67
C HIS A 97 2.29 -19.94 19.37
N GLU A 98 1.75 -20.78 20.25
CA GLU A 98 1.76 -22.24 20.09
C GLU A 98 0.34 -22.80 19.94
N ILE A 99 0.03 -23.40 18.79
CA ILE A 99 -1.15 -24.25 18.65
C ILE A 99 -0.77 -25.69 19.09
N GLU A 100 -1.41 -26.23 20.15
CA GLU A 100 -1.13 -27.60 20.62
C GLU A 100 -1.52 -28.68 19.57
N GLY A 101 -0.56 -29.54 19.19
CA GLY A 101 -0.78 -30.72 18.33
C GLY A 101 0.46 -31.61 18.16
N GLU A 102 0.30 -32.93 17.98
CA GLU A 102 1.38 -33.93 18.16
C GLU A 102 2.58 -33.88 17.17
N GLU A 103 2.58 -33.05 16.12
CA GLU A 103 3.67 -33.05 15.13
C GLU A 103 4.12 -31.70 14.57
N ARG A 104 3.72 -30.51 15.09
CA ARG A 104 4.36 -29.22 14.78
C ARG A 104 3.90 -28.10 15.75
N SER A 105 4.84 -27.29 16.24
CA SER A 105 4.59 -25.97 16.84
C SER A 105 4.65 -24.95 15.70
N TYR A 106 3.54 -24.33 15.35
CA TYR A 106 3.57 -23.23 14.39
C TYR A 106 3.03 -21.98 15.05
N THR A 107 3.70 -20.87 14.76
CA THR A 107 3.18 -19.50 14.88
C THR A 107 1.82 -19.46 14.19
N PRO A 108 0.88 -18.57 14.56
CA PRO A 108 -0.22 -18.22 13.68
C PRO A 108 0.31 -17.87 12.29
N ARG A 109 -0.56 -17.89 11.26
CA ARG A 109 -0.23 -17.44 9.90
C ARG A 109 0.28 -16.00 9.80
N HIS A 110 0.33 -15.29 10.93
CA HIS A 110 0.65 -13.89 11.06
C HIS A 110 2.07 -13.71 11.58
N VAL A 111 2.76 -12.75 10.99
CA VAL A 111 4.03 -12.19 11.46
C VAL A 111 3.84 -10.68 11.61
N TRP A 112 4.55 -10.06 12.56
CA TRP A 112 4.24 -8.71 13.01
C TRP A 112 5.48 -7.82 13.07
N LYS A 113 5.28 -6.52 12.88
CA LYS A 113 6.30 -5.51 13.11
C LYS A 113 5.67 -4.28 13.77
N TRP A 114 6.23 -3.84 14.88
CA TRP A 114 5.88 -2.56 15.48
C TRP A 114 6.38 -1.43 14.62
N VAL A 115 5.52 -0.43 14.43
CA VAL A 115 5.86 0.76 13.65
C VAL A 115 5.61 2.04 14.43
N SER A 116 5.05 1.96 15.64
CA SER A 116 4.97 3.02 16.64
C SER A 116 4.73 2.40 18.03
N ASP A 117 4.61 3.23 19.06
CA ASP A 117 4.23 2.80 20.41
C ASP A 117 2.82 2.17 20.49
N GLU A 118 1.94 2.48 19.52
CA GLU A 118 0.52 2.12 19.54
C GLU A 118 0.07 1.33 18.31
N THR A 119 0.92 1.20 17.29
CA THR A 119 0.55 0.60 16.01
C THR A 119 1.55 -0.45 15.58
N LEU A 120 1.02 -1.56 15.08
CA LEU A 120 1.76 -2.63 14.44
C LEU A 120 1.23 -2.85 13.03
N ILE A 121 2.07 -3.43 12.18
CA ILE A 121 1.67 -3.98 10.89
C ILE A 121 1.86 -5.50 10.90
N GLY A 122 1.05 -6.20 10.13
CA GLY A 122 1.06 -7.65 10.06
C GLY A 122 1.01 -8.17 8.64
N LEU A 123 1.55 -9.36 8.44
CA LEU A 123 1.44 -10.13 7.20
C LEU A 123 0.79 -11.49 7.51
N HIS A 124 -0.29 -11.82 6.83
CA HIS A 124 -1.03 -13.08 6.98
C HIS A 124 -0.80 -13.97 5.76
N PHE A 125 -0.15 -15.11 5.95
CA PHE A 125 0.19 -16.06 4.89
C PHE A 125 -0.81 -17.21 4.71
N ASP A 126 -0.73 -17.92 3.58
CA ASP A 126 -1.60 -19.05 3.22
C ASP A 126 -1.38 -20.31 4.08
N ASP A 127 -0.18 -20.50 4.64
CA ASP A 127 0.16 -21.64 5.49
C ASP A 127 0.22 -21.25 6.98
N PRO A 128 -0.35 -22.08 7.89
CA PRO A 128 -0.18 -21.89 9.33
C PRO A 128 1.25 -21.67 9.77
N ASN A 129 2.24 -22.29 9.13
CA ASN A 129 3.64 -21.97 9.33
C ASN A 129 4.09 -20.94 8.29
N PRO A 130 4.40 -19.69 8.67
CA PRO A 130 4.92 -18.71 7.73
C PRO A 130 6.21 -19.17 7.02
N GLU A 131 7.03 -20.03 7.64
CA GLU A 131 8.23 -20.60 6.99
C GLU A 131 7.91 -21.64 5.88
N GLU A 132 6.70 -22.20 5.86
CA GLU A 132 6.21 -23.13 4.82
C GLU A 132 5.23 -22.42 3.84
N ALA A 133 4.98 -21.12 4.01
CA ALA A 133 4.07 -20.35 3.17
C ALA A 133 4.52 -20.25 1.72
N THR A 134 3.54 -20.14 0.82
CA THR A 134 3.77 -19.96 -0.62
C THR A 134 3.11 -18.71 -1.18
N ALA A 135 2.24 -18.06 -0.41
CA ALA A 135 1.61 -16.80 -0.79
C ALA A 135 1.26 -15.95 0.43
N LEU A 136 1.22 -14.63 0.22
CA LEU A 136 0.64 -13.68 1.17
C LEU A 136 -0.86 -13.52 0.86
N ASP A 137 -1.70 -13.62 1.88
CA ASP A 137 -3.16 -13.51 1.74
C ASP A 137 -3.66 -12.13 2.17
N TYR A 138 -3.17 -11.61 3.30
CA TYR A 138 -3.51 -10.28 3.79
C TYR A 138 -2.30 -9.49 4.27
N ILE A 139 -2.40 -8.17 4.19
CA ILE A 139 -1.68 -7.26 5.08
C ILE A 139 -2.62 -6.71 6.16
N THR A 140 -2.07 -6.33 7.30
CA THR A 140 -2.84 -5.87 8.45
C THR A 140 -2.23 -4.62 9.05
N VAL A 141 -3.06 -3.70 9.50
CA VAL A 141 -2.66 -2.62 10.43
C VAL A 141 -3.43 -2.83 11.72
N GLY A 142 -2.71 -2.87 12.84
CA GLY A 142 -3.27 -3.06 14.17
C GLY A 142 -3.01 -1.85 15.06
N GLN A 143 -4.06 -1.32 15.67
CA GLN A 143 -3.97 -0.27 16.67
C GLN A 143 -4.28 -0.83 18.06
N LYS A 144 -3.39 -0.52 19.00
CA LYS A 144 -3.53 -0.85 20.40
C LYS A 144 -4.80 -0.22 20.98
N GLY A 145 -5.53 -0.99 21.77
CA GLY A 145 -6.75 -0.52 22.39
C GLY A 145 -7.34 -1.51 23.38
N LEU A 146 -8.63 -1.32 23.60
CA LEU A 146 -9.47 -2.16 24.45
C LEU A 146 -10.65 -2.67 23.65
N PHE A 147 -11.19 -3.83 24.03
CA PHE A 147 -12.39 -4.36 23.40
C PHE A 147 -13.65 -3.61 23.85
N THR A 148 -13.84 -2.40 23.32
CA THR A 148 -14.97 -1.48 23.59
C THR A 148 -15.25 -0.61 22.37
N GLU A 149 -16.49 -0.18 22.16
CA GLU A 149 -16.87 0.71 21.05
C GLU A 149 -16.07 2.02 21.07
N GLU A 150 -15.79 2.56 22.26
CA GLU A 150 -15.07 3.83 22.41
C GLU A 150 -13.56 3.75 22.13
N SER A 151 -13.00 2.54 22.08
CA SER A 151 -11.58 2.30 21.78
C SER A 151 -11.38 1.72 20.39
N GLN A 152 -12.45 1.35 19.69
CA GLN A 152 -12.40 1.00 18.27
C GLN A 152 -12.15 2.30 17.49
N PRO A 153 -11.05 2.42 16.71
CA PRO A 153 -10.70 3.69 16.07
C PRO A 153 -11.73 4.14 15.04
N ASP A 154 -12.12 3.22 14.16
CA ASP A 154 -13.14 3.40 13.12
C ASP A 154 -13.68 2.03 12.65
N GLU A 155 -14.64 2.02 11.73
CA GLU A 155 -15.33 0.82 11.26
C GLU A 155 -14.46 -0.14 10.44
N GLU A 156 -13.37 0.33 9.80
CA GLU A 156 -12.42 -0.56 9.11
C GLU A 156 -11.67 -1.50 10.06
N PHE A 157 -11.52 -1.09 11.33
CA PHE A 157 -10.95 -1.91 12.38
C PHE A 157 -11.99 -2.89 12.91
N SER A 158 -12.44 -3.79 12.02
CA SER A 158 -13.58 -4.68 12.26
C SER A 158 -13.25 -5.87 13.16
N HIS A 159 -11.97 -6.19 13.35
CA HIS A 159 -11.49 -7.33 14.10
C HIS A 159 -10.68 -6.91 15.33
N PHE A 160 -10.91 -7.54 16.46
CA PHE A 160 -10.13 -7.35 17.68
C PHE A 160 -9.46 -8.65 18.08
N HIS A 161 -8.19 -8.57 18.43
CA HIS A 161 -7.44 -9.69 18.98
C HIS A 161 -6.82 -9.30 20.32
N GLN A 162 -7.17 -10.05 21.37
CA GLN A 162 -6.61 -9.87 22.70
C GLN A 162 -5.10 -10.04 22.68
N HIS A 163 -4.44 -9.15 23.43
CA HIS A 163 -3.02 -9.22 23.69
C HIS A 163 -2.65 -10.49 24.48
N THR A 164 -3.48 -10.87 25.46
CA THR A 164 -3.27 -12.08 26.28
C THR A 164 -4.49 -13.00 26.22
N ALA A 165 -4.31 -14.25 25.82
CA ALA A 165 -5.35 -15.27 25.84
C ALA A 165 -4.77 -16.69 26.02
N GLU A 166 -5.64 -17.65 26.38
CA GLU A 166 -5.29 -19.08 26.49
C GLU A 166 -5.26 -19.76 25.10
N GLY A 167 -4.46 -19.22 24.17
CA GLY A 167 -4.32 -19.70 22.79
C GLY A 167 -4.91 -18.74 21.75
N TRP A 168 -4.45 -18.87 20.49
CA TRP A 168 -4.81 -17.99 19.39
C TRP A 168 -6.34 -17.87 19.17
N GLU A 169 -7.05 -19.00 19.07
CA GLU A 169 -8.50 -18.98 18.84
C GLU A 169 -9.28 -18.26 19.97
N ALA A 170 -8.75 -18.27 21.20
CA ALA A 170 -9.35 -17.59 22.34
C ALA A 170 -9.08 -16.08 22.36
N GLY A 171 -8.13 -15.60 21.54
CA GLY A 171 -7.77 -14.20 21.42
C GLY A 171 -8.78 -13.37 20.63
N HIS A 172 -9.59 -13.96 19.76
CA HIS A 172 -10.57 -13.21 18.96
C HIS A 172 -11.69 -12.60 19.81
N GLY A 173 -11.86 -11.27 19.74
CA GLY A 173 -12.81 -10.51 20.56
C GLY A 173 -12.38 -10.47 22.03
N GLY A 174 -13.33 -10.38 22.96
CA GLY A 174 -13.03 -10.40 24.39
C GLY A 174 -14.24 -10.07 25.28
N GLU A 175 -13.99 -9.93 26.57
CA GLU A 175 -14.87 -9.20 27.49
C GLU A 175 -14.65 -7.69 27.33
N THR A 176 -15.68 -6.90 27.64
CA THR A 176 -15.60 -5.43 27.58
C THR A 176 -14.40 -4.91 28.38
N GLY A 177 -13.49 -4.20 27.71
CA GLY A 177 -12.30 -3.62 28.34
C GLY A 177 -11.07 -4.53 28.36
N ASP A 178 -11.11 -5.70 27.72
CA ASP A 178 -9.91 -6.52 27.51
C ASP A 178 -8.89 -5.81 26.62
N GLU A 179 -7.61 -5.99 26.93
CA GLU A 179 -6.47 -5.37 26.27
C GLU A 179 -6.10 -6.12 24.99
N GLY A 180 -5.80 -5.41 23.91
CA GLY A 180 -5.49 -6.01 22.62
C GLY A 180 -5.46 -5.02 21.47
N TYR A 181 -5.63 -5.54 20.26
CA TYR A 181 -5.44 -4.77 19.04
C TYR A 181 -6.69 -4.80 18.18
N TRP A 182 -7.13 -3.62 17.78
CA TRP A 182 -8.10 -3.41 16.71
C TRP A 182 -7.36 -3.50 15.38
N LEU A 183 -7.82 -4.36 14.47
CA LEU A 183 -7.12 -4.74 13.25
C LEU A 183 -7.96 -4.46 12.00
N THR A 184 -7.35 -3.79 11.03
CA THR A 184 -7.83 -3.68 9.65
C THR A 184 -7.10 -4.72 8.79
N HIS A 185 -7.83 -5.48 7.98
CA HIS A 185 -7.25 -6.48 7.08
C HIS A 185 -7.48 -6.04 5.63
N MET A 186 -6.43 -6.11 4.81
CA MET A 186 -6.50 -5.86 3.37
C MET A 186 -6.05 -7.11 2.63
N ALA A 187 -6.95 -7.72 1.86
CA ALA A 187 -6.64 -8.86 1.00
C ALA A 187 -5.75 -8.38 -0.14
N VAL A 188 -4.71 -9.15 -0.47
CA VAL A 188 -3.70 -8.77 -1.49
C VAL A 188 -3.69 -9.67 -2.73
N ARG A 189 -4.62 -10.62 -2.78
CA ARG A 189 -4.86 -11.53 -3.91
C ARG A 189 -6.25 -12.13 -3.77
N GLU A 190 -6.77 -12.76 -4.82
CA GLU A 190 -7.99 -13.57 -4.70
C GLU A 190 -7.76 -14.73 -3.70
N ILE A 191 -8.58 -14.79 -2.66
CA ILE A 191 -8.49 -15.78 -1.59
C ILE A 191 -9.85 -16.39 -1.24
N GLU A 192 -9.83 -17.64 -0.79
CA GLU A 192 -11.01 -18.37 -0.31
C GLU A 192 -10.83 -18.73 1.17
N TYR A 193 -11.61 -18.08 2.04
CA TYR A 193 -11.62 -18.35 3.48
C TYR A 193 -12.98 -18.89 3.95
N PRO A 194 -13.01 -19.78 4.98
CA PRO A 194 -14.25 -20.43 5.42
C PRO A 194 -15.25 -19.49 6.09
N PHE A 195 -14.86 -18.26 6.41
CA PHE A 195 -15.73 -17.22 6.98
C PHE A 195 -16.33 -16.28 5.94
N HIS A 196 -15.99 -16.45 4.64
CA HIS A 196 -16.66 -15.79 3.52
C HIS A 196 -17.50 -16.78 2.71
N ASP A 197 -18.62 -16.31 2.17
CA ASP A 197 -19.49 -17.09 1.28
C ASP A 197 -18.99 -17.09 -0.18
N GLU A 198 -18.18 -16.11 -0.56
CA GLU A 198 -17.62 -15.87 -1.89
C GLU A 198 -16.10 -15.64 -1.78
N PRO A 199 -15.32 -15.87 -2.86
CA PRO A 199 -13.92 -15.44 -2.90
C PRO A 199 -13.79 -13.94 -2.64
N ILE A 200 -12.64 -13.55 -2.10
CA ILE A 200 -12.33 -12.17 -1.73
C ILE A 200 -11.25 -11.70 -2.71
N ASP A 201 -11.57 -10.71 -3.53
CA ASP A 201 -10.60 -10.03 -4.41
C ASP A 201 -9.70 -9.09 -3.59
N PRO A 202 -8.58 -8.55 -4.14
CA PRO A 202 -7.77 -7.55 -3.45
C PRO A 202 -8.58 -6.33 -3.02
N GLN A 203 -8.71 -6.10 -1.70
CA GLN A 203 -9.55 -5.06 -1.14
C GLN A 203 -9.35 -4.87 0.37
N VAL A 204 -9.95 -3.83 0.97
CA VAL A 204 -10.16 -3.75 2.42
C VAL A 204 -11.27 -4.72 2.81
N ASP A 205 -10.93 -5.70 3.66
CA ASP A 205 -11.83 -6.78 4.06
C ASP A 205 -12.52 -6.47 5.40
N TYR A 206 -13.59 -5.67 5.34
CA TYR A 206 -14.48 -5.42 6.49
C TYR A 206 -15.20 -6.69 7.00
N GLY A 207 -15.16 -7.78 6.22
CA GLY A 207 -15.77 -9.06 6.56
C GLY A 207 -14.82 -10.02 7.29
N PHE A 208 -13.56 -9.64 7.50
CA PHE A 208 -12.56 -10.48 8.15
C PHE A 208 -12.94 -10.72 9.62
N MET A 209 -13.58 -11.86 9.89
CA MET A 209 -13.93 -12.36 11.23
C MET A 209 -14.37 -11.25 12.22
N PRO A 210 -15.39 -10.43 11.92
CA PRO A 210 -15.69 -9.23 12.69
C PRO A 210 -16.01 -9.53 14.15
N THR A 211 -15.53 -8.68 15.05
CA THR A 211 -15.74 -8.78 16.50
C THR A 211 -16.43 -7.52 17.02
N PRO A 212 -17.77 -7.48 17.03
CA PRO A 212 -18.49 -6.28 17.46
C PRO A 212 -18.26 -6.01 18.95
N PRO A 213 -17.75 -4.82 19.33
CA PRO A 213 -17.61 -4.48 20.74
C PRO A 213 -18.95 -4.05 21.37
N GLU A 214 -18.98 -3.98 22.69
CA GLU A 214 -20.07 -3.34 23.45
C GLU A 214 -19.60 -2.00 24.05
N GLU A 215 -20.52 -1.05 24.25
CA GLU A 215 -20.27 0.18 25.04
C GLU A 215 -19.79 -0.19 26.46
N GLY A 216 -18.80 0.51 27.01
CA GLY A 216 -18.43 0.25 28.41
C GLY A 216 -17.08 0.74 28.91
N SER A 217 -16.56 1.86 28.39
CA SER A 217 -15.23 2.39 28.78
C SER A 217 -15.13 3.01 30.20
N GLU A 218 -15.98 2.64 31.17
CA GLU A 218 -15.86 3.16 32.55
C GLU A 218 -14.63 2.57 33.28
N GLY A 219 -13.45 3.16 33.02
CA GLY A 219 -12.28 3.05 33.89
C GLY A 219 -11.08 2.28 33.35
N HIS A 220 -10.91 2.15 32.05
CA HIS A 220 -9.79 1.43 31.46
C HIS A 220 -8.79 2.39 30.81
N ASP A 221 -7.54 2.29 31.25
CA ASP A 221 -6.40 3.06 30.75
C ASP A 221 -5.80 2.26 29.60
N VAL A 222 -5.63 2.87 28.42
CA VAL A 222 -4.97 2.24 27.26
C VAL A 222 -3.45 2.13 27.46
N ALA A 223 -2.91 2.64 28.56
CA ALA A 223 -1.50 2.53 28.94
C ALA A 223 -1.14 1.16 29.55
N TRP A 224 -1.50 0.07 28.87
CA TRP A 224 -0.88 -1.24 29.11
C TRP A 224 0.43 -1.36 28.32
N GLU A 225 1.33 -2.26 28.70
CA GLU A 225 2.65 -2.45 28.06
C GLU A 225 2.65 -3.85 27.41
N ALA A 226 3.05 -3.97 26.13
CA ALA A 226 3.29 -5.29 25.53
C ALA A 226 4.53 -5.97 26.15
N PRO A 227 4.60 -7.32 26.13
CA PRO A 227 5.51 -8.13 26.93
C PRO A 227 7.00 -8.01 26.59
N ASP A 228 7.36 -7.55 25.38
CA ASP A 228 8.72 -7.71 24.85
C ASP A 228 9.50 -6.41 24.58
N ASP A 229 9.11 -5.27 25.16
CA ASP A 229 9.80 -3.96 24.98
C ASP A 229 9.99 -3.54 23.49
N GLY A 230 9.30 -4.21 22.55
CA GLY A 230 9.39 -3.98 21.10
C GLY A 230 8.45 -2.89 20.58
N GLU A 231 7.56 -2.37 21.43
CA GLU A 231 6.72 -1.21 21.13
C GLU A 231 7.60 0.01 20.84
N GLY A 232 7.31 0.68 19.72
CA GLY A 232 8.03 1.89 19.32
C GLY A 232 8.18 2.03 17.82
N ASP A 233 8.80 3.14 17.43
CA ASP A 233 9.21 3.36 16.05
C ASP A 233 10.23 2.31 15.60
N LEU A 234 10.26 2.06 14.29
CA LEU A 234 11.25 1.19 13.66
C LEU A 234 12.68 1.63 14.01
N SER A 235 13.54 0.67 14.31
CA SER A 235 14.96 0.96 14.43
C SER A 235 15.56 1.31 13.06
N ASP A 236 16.72 1.98 13.04
CA ASP A 236 17.46 2.21 11.79
C ASP A 236 17.73 0.90 11.03
N ASP A 237 18.03 -0.19 11.76
CA ASP A 237 18.31 -1.50 11.17
C ASP A 237 17.03 -2.12 10.57
N ASP A 238 15.87 -2.02 11.25
CA ASP A 238 14.58 -2.51 10.72
C ASP A 238 14.13 -1.67 9.51
N ARG A 239 14.26 -0.35 9.58
CA ARG A 239 13.97 0.55 8.46
C ARG A 239 14.78 0.18 7.23
N ASP A 240 16.10 0.08 7.38
CA ASP A 240 17.01 -0.24 6.28
C ASP A 240 16.71 -1.63 5.70
N GLN A 241 16.38 -2.61 6.56
CA GLN A 241 15.95 -3.94 6.12
C GLN A 241 14.65 -3.89 5.32
N LEU A 242 13.63 -3.16 5.77
CA LEU A 242 12.37 -3.03 5.04
C LEU A 242 12.57 -2.32 3.69
N ILE A 243 13.40 -1.28 3.63
CA ILE A 243 13.75 -0.61 2.38
C ILE A 243 14.44 -1.57 1.40
N GLU A 244 15.35 -2.41 1.88
CA GLU A 244 16.01 -3.43 1.06
C GLU A 244 15.04 -4.52 0.57
N LEU A 245 14.01 -4.85 1.34
CA LEU A 245 13.01 -5.85 0.95
C LEU A 245 11.97 -5.33 -0.03
N PHE A 246 11.60 -4.05 0.08
CA PHE A 246 10.68 -3.35 -0.80
C PHE A 246 11.43 -2.74 -1.98
N ASP A 247 12.11 -3.63 -2.72
CA ASP A 247 12.98 -3.31 -3.85
C ASP A 247 12.27 -3.30 -5.21
N GLY A 248 10.93 -3.34 -5.20
CA GLY A 248 10.12 -3.29 -6.39
C GLY A 248 10.37 -2.01 -7.19
N GLU A 249 10.76 -2.16 -8.44
CA GLU A 249 10.90 -1.04 -9.35
C GLU A 249 9.50 -0.55 -9.79
N TRP A 250 9.25 0.75 -9.65
CA TRP A 250 8.13 1.38 -10.36
C TRP A 250 8.35 1.32 -11.87
N THR A 251 7.25 1.43 -12.61
CA THR A 251 7.10 1.00 -13.99
C THR A 251 7.91 1.80 -15.03
N ASN A 252 8.35 3.03 -14.72
CA ASN A 252 9.24 3.80 -15.59
C ASN A 252 10.28 4.63 -14.79
N GLU A 253 11.49 4.77 -15.36
CA GLU A 253 12.63 5.44 -14.71
C GLU A 253 12.34 6.89 -14.28
N ASP A 254 11.52 7.62 -15.05
CA ASP A 254 11.21 9.03 -14.76
C ASP A 254 10.40 9.21 -13.47
N GLN A 255 9.68 8.18 -13.02
CA GLN A 255 8.91 8.21 -11.77
C GLN A 255 9.67 7.61 -10.57
N GLN A 256 10.83 6.98 -10.79
CA GLN A 256 11.61 6.33 -9.72
C GLN A 256 12.32 7.33 -8.78
N GLU A 257 12.70 8.49 -9.29
CA GLU A 257 13.34 9.54 -8.52
C GLU A 257 12.39 10.73 -8.40
N ALA A 258 11.69 10.85 -7.27
CA ALA A 258 10.85 12.00 -6.96
C ALA A 258 11.70 13.25 -6.61
N ASN A 259 12.66 13.63 -7.45
CA ASN A 259 13.53 14.83 -7.37
C ASN A 259 14.06 15.20 -5.95
N GLY A 260 14.10 14.28 -4.98
CA GLY A 260 14.40 14.53 -3.58
C GLY A 260 13.37 15.39 -2.80
N TYR A 261 12.10 15.48 -3.25
CA TYR A 261 11.08 16.35 -2.64
C TYR A 261 9.78 15.66 -2.22
N THR A 262 9.49 14.46 -2.69
CA THR A 262 8.26 13.73 -2.30
C THR A 262 8.60 12.61 -1.34
N PRO A 263 7.84 12.42 -0.25
CA PRO A 263 7.92 11.25 0.61
C PRO A 263 8.16 9.96 -0.18
N SER A 264 9.17 9.20 0.25
CA SER A 264 9.57 8.01 -0.48
C SER A 264 8.53 6.93 -0.29
N HIS A 265 8.03 6.43 -1.42
CA HIS A 265 7.36 5.16 -1.46
C HIS A 265 8.40 4.11 -1.85
N VAL A 266 8.36 2.97 -1.16
CA VAL A 266 9.04 1.74 -1.58
C VAL A 266 7.98 0.65 -1.73
N TRP A 267 8.16 -0.24 -2.69
CA TRP A 267 7.11 -1.13 -3.16
C TRP A 267 7.60 -2.57 -3.14
N LYS A 268 6.68 -3.51 -2.94
CA LYS A 268 6.92 -4.92 -3.23
C LYS A 268 5.73 -5.48 -4.00
N TRP A 269 6.00 -6.03 -5.17
CA TRP A 269 4.99 -6.76 -5.93
C TRP A 269 4.62 -8.05 -5.20
N ILE A 270 3.32 -8.28 -5.06
CA ILE A 270 2.76 -9.46 -4.39
C ILE A 270 2.26 -10.46 -5.40
N THR A 271 1.54 -9.93 -6.38
CA THR A 271 1.09 -10.65 -7.57
C THR A 271 1.54 -9.87 -8.81
N GLU A 272 1.11 -10.31 -10.00
CA GLU A 272 1.34 -9.56 -11.24
C GLU A 272 0.54 -8.23 -11.29
N GLU A 273 -0.49 -8.09 -10.44
CA GLU A 273 -1.49 -7.01 -10.45
C GLU A 273 -1.57 -6.23 -9.13
N THR A 274 -1.07 -6.78 -8.03
CA THR A 274 -1.13 -6.19 -6.69
C THR A 274 0.26 -5.93 -6.15
N LEU A 275 0.47 -4.75 -5.59
CA LEU A 275 1.66 -4.41 -4.80
C LEU A 275 1.28 -4.05 -3.37
N MET A 276 2.24 -4.19 -2.46
CA MET A 276 2.21 -3.51 -1.16
C MET A 276 3.24 -2.39 -1.14
N PHE A 277 3.05 -1.37 -0.31
CA PHE A 277 3.96 -0.25 -0.22
C PHE A 277 4.14 0.31 1.18
N LEU A 278 5.30 0.93 1.40
CA LEU A 278 5.65 1.71 2.59
C LEU A 278 5.89 3.15 2.16
N HIS A 279 5.31 4.09 2.91
CA HIS A 279 5.45 5.53 2.66
C HIS A 279 6.14 6.19 3.87
N TRP A 280 7.28 6.81 3.64
CA TRP A 280 8.17 7.34 4.68
C TRP A 280 8.08 8.86 4.86
N ASP A 281 8.48 9.38 6.02
CA ASP A 281 8.42 10.81 6.34
C ASP A 281 9.48 11.70 5.64
N GLU A 282 10.46 11.08 5.00
CA GLU A 282 11.49 11.76 4.23
C GLU A 282 11.48 11.34 2.75
N PRO A 283 11.85 12.23 1.82
CA PRO A 283 12.00 11.88 0.41
C PRO A 283 13.09 10.85 0.11
N ASN A 284 14.11 10.77 0.95
CA ASN A 284 15.09 9.70 0.92
C ASN A 284 14.75 8.72 2.04
N PRO A 285 14.32 7.48 1.75
CA PRO A 285 13.88 6.55 2.79
C PRO A 285 15.05 6.14 3.70
N GLU A 286 16.30 6.19 3.22
CA GLU A 286 17.50 5.96 4.06
C GLU A 286 17.72 7.07 5.11
N GLU A 287 17.05 8.22 4.99
CA GLU A 287 17.09 9.33 5.95
C GLU A 287 15.80 9.43 6.78
N ALA A 288 14.79 8.60 6.47
CA ALA A 288 13.49 8.62 7.14
C ALA A 288 13.60 8.16 8.59
N GLU A 289 12.81 8.77 9.46
CA GLU A 289 12.69 8.37 10.87
C GLU A 289 11.40 7.58 11.12
N ASN A 290 10.36 7.82 10.32
CA ASN A 290 9.01 7.33 10.61
C ASN A 290 8.31 6.76 9.37
N LEU A 291 7.62 5.63 9.56
CA LEU A 291 6.68 5.10 8.57
C LEU A 291 5.34 5.85 8.72
N LEU A 292 4.87 6.47 7.64
CA LEU A 292 3.62 7.22 7.62
C LEU A 292 2.43 6.34 7.22
N TYR A 293 2.57 5.61 6.11
CA TYR A 293 1.52 4.74 5.57
C TYR A 293 2.06 3.35 5.23
N PHE A 294 1.18 2.36 5.38
CA PHE A 294 1.32 1.02 4.85
C PHE A 294 0.06 0.71 4.04
N GLY A 295 0.19 0.13 2.86
CA GLY A 295 -0.97 0.00 1.98
C GLY A 295 -0.75 -0.95 0.83
N ILE A 296 -1.79 -1.07 0.00
CA ILE A 296 -1.79 -1.86 -1.23
C ILE A 296 -2.16 -0.99 -2.42
N GLY A 297 -1.64 -1.39 -3.57
CA GLY A 297 -2.04 -0.89 -4.87
C GLY A 297 -2.57 -2.04 -5.71
N GLU A 298 -3.71 -1.84 -6.35
CA GLU A 298 -4.29 -2.76 -7.33
C GLU A 298 -4.23 -2.13 -8.72
N ARG A 299 -3.78 -2.91 -9.69
CA ARG A 299 -3.66 -2.46 -11.07
C ARG A 299 -5.03 -2.24 -11.69
N GLY A 300 -5.17 -1.14 -12.44
CA GLY A 300 -6.40 -0.86 -13.17
C GLY A 300 -6.22 0.25 -14.21
N GLN A 301 -7.30 0.57 -14.92
CA GLN A 301 -7.40 1.80 -15.69
C GLN A 301 -7.99 2.92 -14.83
N PHE A 302 -7.80 4.17 -15.26
CA PHE A 302 -8.40 5.34 -14.62
C PHE A 302 -9.90 5.45 -14.95
N THR A 303 -10.67 4.46 -14.50
CA THR A 303 -12.13 4.39 -14.66
C THR A 303 -12.77 3.98 -13.34
N SER A 304 -14.04 4.33 -13.14
CA SER A 304 -14.78 3.92 -11.94
C SER A 304 -15.00 2.41 -11.88
N ASP A 305 -15.05 1.74 -13.04
CA ASP A 305 -15.31 0.30 -13.15
C ASP A 305 -14.08 -0.55 -12.78
N ASP A 306 -12.87 0.05 -12.82
CA ASP A 306 -11.61 -0.60 -12.47
C ASP A 306 -11.11 -0.26 -11.06
N ILE A 307 -11.85 0.56 -10.31
CA ILE A 307 -11.66 0.64 -8.85
C ILE A 307 -12.15 -0.69 -8.26
N PRO A 308 -11.42 -1.31 -7.31
CA PRO A 308 -11.89 -2.54 -6.66
C PRO A 308 -13.34 -2.42 -6.20
N ALA A 309 -14.16 -3.40 -6.58
CA ALA A 309 -15.61 -3.25 -6.55
C ALA A 309 -16.15 -3.03 -5.12
N GLY A 310 -16.91 -1.95 -4.93
CA GLY A 310 -17.44 -1.60 -3.61
C GLY A 310 -16.41 -0.99 -2.65
N GLN A 311 -15.25 -0.58 -3.16
CA GLN A 311 -14.16 0.02 -2.41
C GLN A 311 -13.84 1.44 -2.90
N GLU A 312 -14.80 2.11 -3.54
CA GLU A 312 -14.62 3.44 -4.13
C GLU A 312 -14.25 4.52 -3.10
N ASP A 313 -14.65 4.30 -1.85
CA ASP A 313 -14.33 5.17 -0.73
C ASP A 313 -12.94 4.90 -0.12
N ASP A 314 -12.32 3.74 -0.40
CA ASP A 314 -11.02 3.34 0.17
C ASP A 314 -9.88 3.47 -0.85
N PHE A 315 -10.11 3.08 -2.11
CA PHE A 315 -9.17 3.24 -3.22
C PHE A 315 -9.34 4.61 -3.89
N THR A 316 -9.05 5.68 -3.15
CA THR A 316 -9.35 7.05 -3.59
C THR A 316 -8.24 7.68 -4.45
N HIS A 317 -7.05 7.07 -4.47
CA HIS A 317 -5.87 7.59 -5.13
C HIS A 317 -5.41 6.68 -6.29
N PHE A 318 -5.17 7.27 -7.46
CA PHE A 318 -4.64 6.60 -8.63
C PHE A 318 -3.27 7.16 -9.01
N HIS A 319 -2.33 6.27 -9.31
CA HIS A 319 -1.01 6.63 -9.81
C HIS A 319 -0.69 5.92 -11.12
N LYS A 320 -0.42 6.68 -12.18
CA LYS A 320 -0.14 6.13 -13.51
C LYS A 320 1.16 5.33 -13.55
N HIS A 321 1.17 4.31 -14.39
CA HIS A 321 2.40 3.58 -14.70
C HIS A 321 3.40 4.44 -15.50
N GLU A 322 2.89 5.34 -16.34
CA GLU A 322 3.74 6.18 -17.18
C GLU A 322 3.42 7.65 -17.00
N ALA A 323 4.45 8.42 -16.63
CA ALA A 323 4.41 9.87 -16.56
C ALA A 323 5.81 10.47 -16.64
N ASP A 324 5.88 11.74 -17.06
CA ASP A 324 7.11 12.55 -17.15
C ASP A 324 7.56 13.07 -15.76
N GLY A 325 7.54 12.19 -14.75
CA GLY A 325 7.88 12.50 -13.35
C GLY A 325 6.85 12.03 -12.35
N TRP A 326 7.28 11.84 -11.10
CA TRP A 326 6.43 11.38 -10.00
C TRP A 326 5.16 12.22 -9.82
N GLU A 327 5.28 13.54 -9.72
CA GLU A 327 4.11 14.41 -9.52
C GLU A 327 3.14 14.38 -10.71
N ALA A 328 3.63 14.08 -11.91
CA ALA A 328 2.80 13.92 -13.10
C ALA A 328 2.07 12.58 -13.11
N GLY A 329 2.48 11.60 -12.29
CA GLY A 329 1.85 10.29 -12.13
C GLY A 329 0.50 10.32 -11.43
N HIS A 330 0.25 11.33 -10.59
CA HIS A 330 -0.96 11.46 -9.78
C HIS A 330 -2.20 11.68 -10.67
N GLY A 331 -3.17 10.75 -10.57
CA GLY A 331 -4.44 10.74 -11.29
C GLY A 331 -4.31 10.42 -12.79
N GLY A 332 -5.46 10.26 -13.45
CA GLY A 332 -5.54 10.15 -14.90
C GLY A 332 -6.19 11.37 -15.56
N GLN A 333 -6.14 11.40 -16.87
CA GLN A 333 -6.77 12.37 -17.77
C GLN A 333 -7.65 11.68 -18.81
N ASP A 334 -7.49 10.36 -18.97
CA ASP A 334 -8.20 9.56 -19.96
C ASP A 334 -8.44 8.14 -19.42
N PRO A 335 -9.63 7.53 -19.67
CA PRO A 335 -9.97 6.19 -19.21
C PRO A 335 -9.07 5.07 -19.76
N GLU A 336 -8.30 5.30 -20.82
CA GLU A 336 -7.34 4.32 -21.36
C GLU A 336 -6.02 4.30 -20.56
N GLN A 337 -5.82 5.22 -19.63
CA GLN A 337 -4.60 5.29 -18.83
C GLN A 337 -4.56 4.22 -17.75
N HIS A 338 -3.48 3.45 -17.74
CA HIS A 338 -3.23 2.41 -16.76
C HIS A 338 -2.33 2.88 -15.62
N GLY A 339 -2.56 2.30 -14.45
CA GLY A 339 -1.89 2.66 -13.21
C GLY A 339 -2.29 1.74 -12.08
N MET A 340 -2.09 2.24 -10.87
CA MET A 340 -2.47 1.59 -9.62
C MET A 340 -3.51 2.43 -8.89
N TRP A 341 -4.62 1.82 -8.53
CA TRP A 341 -5.53 2.32 -7.49
C TRP A 341 -4.94 1.95 -6.13
N LEU A 342 -4.84 2.89 -5.21
CA LEU A 342 -4.06 2.76 -3.98
C LEU A 342 -4.93 3.02 -2.74
N VAL A 343 -4.80 2.14 -1.74
CA VAL A 343 -5.31 2.37 -0.36
C VAL A 343 -4.13 2.79 0.51
N HIS A 344 -4.23 3.96 1.12
CA HIS A 344 -3.26 4.46 2.08
C HIS A 344 -3.79 4.25 3.49
N HIS A 345 -3.20 3.33 4.26
CA HIS A 345 -3.54 3.18 5.67
C HIS A 345 -2.49 3.88 6.52
N ALA A 346 -2.88 4.98 7.17
CA ALA A 346 -2.03 5.70 8.11
C ALA A 346 -1.72 4.79 9.30
N VAL A 347 -0.44 4.71 9.70
CA VAL A 347 -0.01 3.88 10.84
C VAL A 347 0.26 4.71 12.10
N ARG A 348 0.02 6.03 12.04
CA ARG A 348 0.17 6.99 13.13
C ARG A 348 -0.69 8.22 12.84
N GLU A 349 -0.84 9.12 13.81
CA GLU A 349 -1.45 10.44 13.55
C GLU A 349 -0.52 11.28 12.66
N LEU A 350 -1.06 11.90 11.61
CA LEU A 350 -0.29 12.62 10.60
C LEU A 350 -0.79 14.06 10.41
N GLU A 351 0.13 15.01 10.40
CA GLU A 351 -0.12 16.38 9.92
C GLU A 351 0.34 16.50 8.46
N MET A 352 -0.56 16.21 7.52
CA MET A 352 -0.25 16.25 6.10
C MET A 352 -0.56 17.62 5.49
N PRO A 353 0.29 18.14 4.57
CA PRO A 353 0.13 19.50 4.02
C PRO A 353 -1.10 19.66 3.10
N PHE A 354 -1.74 18.55 2.72
CA PHE A 354 -2.93 18.51 1.86
C PHE A 354 -4.23 18.21 2.63
N HIS A 355 -4.16 18.03 3.95
CA HIS A 355 -5.35 17.89 4.80
C HIS A 355 -5.62 19.19 5.57
N ASP A 356 -6.90 19.44 5.85
CA ASP A 356 -7.33 20.55 6.71
C ASP A 356 -7.22 20.20 8.20
N GLU A 357 -7.34 18.91 8.55
CA GLU A 357 -7.24 18.36 9.92
C GLU A 357 -6.23 17.20 9.94
N PRO A 358 -5.65 16.83 11.10
CA PRO A 358 -4.77 15.66 11.17
C PRO A 358 -5.46 14.36 10.76
N THR A 359 -4.75 13.50 10.03
CA THR A 359 -5.18 12.14 9.70
C THR A 359 -4.94 11.25 10.93
N ASN A 360 -5.96 10.55 11.41
CA ASN A 360 -5.81 9.55 12.48
C ASN A 360 -5.24 8.23 11.90
N VAL A 361 -4.84 7.30 12.77
CA VAL A 361 -4.55 5.91 12.35
C VAL A 361 -5.82 5.32 11.72
N GLY A 362 -5.71 4.76 10.52
CA GLY A 362 -6.86 4.31 9.74
C GLY A 362 -6.65 4.49 8.24
N ILE A 363 -7.67 4.15 7.46
CA ILE A 363 -7.64 4.39 5.99
C ILE A 363 -7.78 5.89 5.73
N ASP A 364 -6.78 6.45 5.05
CA ASP A 364 -6.78 7.85 4.65
C ASP A 364 -7.52 8.04 3.31
N ARG A 365 -8.84 8.17 3.42
CA ARG A 365 -9.74 8.41 2.28
C ARG A 365 -9.57 9.81 1.67
N GLU A 366 -8.87 10.71 2.35
CA GLU A 366 -8.59 12.07 1.88
C GLU A 366 -7.16 12.21 1.31
N PHE A 367 -6.39 11.11 1.25
CA PHE A 367 -5.05 11.09 0.68
C PHE A 367 -5.09 11.40 -0.82
N MET A 368 -4.76 12.65 -1.17
CA MET A 368 -4.61 13.13 -2.55
C MET A 368 -5.62 12.51 -3.55
N PRO A 369 -6.94 12.60 -3.31
CA PRO A 369 -7.93 11.84 -4.05
C PRO A 369 -7.94 12.21 -5.54
N THR A 370 -8.09 11.22 -6.40
CA THR A 370 -8.09 11.35 -7.86
C THR A 370 -9.45 10.92 -8.42
N PRO A 371 -10.46 11.80 -8.38
CA PRO A 371 -11.80 11.45 -8.83
C PRO A 371 -11.82 11.17 -10.34
N VAL A 372 -12.51 10.10 -10.73
CA VAL A 372 -12.82 9.80 -12.13
C VAL A 372 -13.96 10.72 -12.58
N GLU A 373 -13.88 11.28 -13.79
CA GLU A 373 -15.01 12.02 -14.36
C GLU A 373 -16.13 11.06 -14.80
N GLU A 374 -17.37 11.33 -14.39
CA GLU A 374 -18.58 10.53 -14.74
C GLU A 374 -19.06 10.67 -16.19
#